data_AF-A0A1V6JUV5-F1
#
_entry.id   AF-A0A1V6JUV5-F1
#
_cell.length_a   1.000
_cell.length_b   1.000
_cell.length_c   1.000
_cell.angle_alpha   90.00
_cell.angle_beta   90.00
_cell.angle_gamma   90.00
#
_symmetry.space_group_name_H-M   'P 1'
#
loop_
_entity.id
_entity.type
_entity.pdbx_description
1 polymer ?
#
loop_
_entity_poly.entity_id
_entity_poly.type
_entity_poly.pdbx_seq_one_letter_code
_entity_poly.pdbx_strand_id
1 'polypeptide(L)'
;MREVCPGTCPACGADIQIVHHRIDIPHFPDLLLVTIACDACGYRHTDTIIPGEREPARWTVRIEEPGDLSTRVVRSTTGTIRIPELGLAVEPGTACEGFVTNVEGVLSRFERAVAIILADPESDEEQEAALRMQEALAAAREVASPFTVILEDPAGNSALVGEKAQKVLLEEREA
;
A
#
# COMPACT_ATOMS: atom_id res chain seq x y z
N MET A 1 5.03 -16.27 -16.22
CA MET A 1 5.82 -16.18 -17.49
C MET A 1 6.75 -14.99 -17.40
N ARG A 2 8.07 -15.19 -17.53
CA ARG A 2 9.08 -14.12 -17.43
C ARG A 2 9.57 -13.74 -18.83
N GLU A 3 9.39 -12.48 -19.18
CA GLU A 3 9.81 -11.85 -20.43
C GLU A 3 10.82 -10.74 -20.11
N VAL A 4 11.78 -10.52 -21.00
CA VAL A 4 12.80 -9.47 -20.85
C VAL A 4 12.75 -8.60 -22.09
N CYS A 5 12.50 -7.31 -21.90
CA CYS A 5 12.36 -6.32 -22.95
C CYS A 5 13.52 -5.33 -22.90
N PRO A 6 14.14 -4.99 -24.03
CA PRO A 6 15.12 -3.90 -24.07
C PRO A 6 14.43 -2.55 -23.82
N GLY A 7 15.11 -1.64 -23.14
CA GLY A 7 14.63 -0.29 -22.87
C GLY A 7 15.76 0.68 -22.60
N THR A 8 15.41 1.92 -22.30
CA THR A 8 16.37 3.00 -22.01
C THR A 8 16.15 3.52 -20.60
N CYS A 9 17.24 3.73 -19.85
CA CYS A 9 17.18 4.19 -18.47
C CYS A 9 16.58 5.60 -18.43
N PRO A 10 15.50 5.84 -17.67
CA PRO A 10 14.89 7.16 -17.56
C PRO A 10 15.79 8.17 -16.83
N ALA A 11 16.76 7.68 -16.05
CA ALA A 11 17.66 8.53 -15.28
C ALA A 11 18.92 8.96 -16.05
N CYS A 12 19.52 8.07 -16.86
CA CYS A 12 20.82 8.33 -17.50
C CYS A 12 20.87 8.05 -19.01
N GLY A 13 19.81 7.52 -19.61
CA GLY A 13 19.76 7.22 -21.04
C GLY A 13 20.54 5.98 -21.49
N ALA A 14 21.15 5.22 -20.58
CA ALA A 14 21.85 3.98 -20.91
C ALA A 14 20.87 2.85 -21.27
N ASP A 15 21.33 1.89 -22.07
CA ASP A 15 20.55 0.69 -22.39
C ASP A 15 20.33 -0.16 -21.13
N ILE A 16 19.08 -0.59 -20.93
CA ILE A 16 18.65 -1.41 -19.79
C ILE A 16 17.79 -2.57 -20.26
N GLN A 17 17.67 -3.58 -19.40
CA GLN A 17 16.73 -4.67 -19.57
C GLN A 17 15.58 -4.49 -18.58
N ILE A 18 14.36 -4.38 -19.11
CA ILE A 18 13.12 -4.32 -18.33
C ILE A 18 12.61 -5.76 -18.22
N VAL A 19 12.43 -6.24 -17.00
CA VAL A 19 11.94 -7.60 -16.74
C VAL A 19 10.45 -7.54 -16.48
N HIS A 20 9.68 -8.20 -17.32
CA HIS A 20 8.24 -8.41 -17.17
C HIS A 20 8.00 -9.82 -16.63
N HIS A 21 7.36 -9.96 -15.48
CA HIS A 21 7.03 -11.25 -14.90
C HIS A 21 5.53 -11.32 -14.64
N ARG A 22 4.82 -12.08 -15.48
CA ARG A 22 3.43 -12.44 -15.25
C ARG A 22 3.33 -13.53 -14.19
N ILE A 23 2.60 -13.27 -13.13
CA ILE A 23 2.40 -14.12 -11.98
C ILE A 23 0.89 -14.29 -11.79
N ASP A 24 0.43 -15.54 -11.71
CA ASP A 24 -0.93 -15.83 -11.27
C ASP A 24 -0.90 -16.13 -9.78
N ILE A 25 -1.46 -15.22 -8.99
CA ILE A 25 -1.66 -15.43 -7.56
C ILE A 25 -3.16 -15.40 -7.25
N PRO A 26 -3.62 -16.10 -6.20
CA PRO A 26 -5.00 -15.99 -5.73
C PRO A 26 -5.41 -14.51 -5.62
N HIS A 27 -6.60 -14.19 -6.13
CA HIS A 27 -7.19 -12.84 -6.16
C HIS A 27 -6.58 -11.83 -7.17
N PHE A 28 -5.43 -12.12 -7.76
CA PHE A 28 -4.82 -11.31 -8.83
C PHE A 28 -4.44 -12.18 -10.02
N PRO A 29 -5.43 -12.59 -10.83
CA PRO A 29 -5.15 -13.26 -12.09
C PRO A 29 -4.38 -12.31 -13.01
N ASP A 30 -3.36 -12.82 -13.69
CA ASP A 30 -2.50 -12.13 -14.66
C ASP A 30 -1.69 -10.92 -14.10
N LEU A 31 -1.25 -10.96 -12.83
CA LEU A 31 -0.40 -9.89 -12.26
C LEU A 31 0.91 -9.73 -13.05
N LEU A 32 1.18 -8.55 -13.60
CA LEU A 32 2.41 -8.22 -14.31
C LEU A 32 3.36 -7.42 -13.42
N LEU A 33 4.40 -8.08 -12.92
CA LEU A 33 5.51 -7.41 -12.22
C LEU A 33 6.50 -6.85 -13.24
N VAL A 34 6.78 -5.55 -13.20
CA VAL A 34 7.74 -4.86 -14.07
C VAL A 34 8.92 -4.41 -13.23
N THR A 35 10.12 -4.89 -13.52
CA THR A 35 11.34 -4.51 -12.81
C THR A 35 12.35 -3.89 -13.76
N ILE A 36 12.86 -2.73 -13.40
CA ILE A 36 13.91 -1.99 -14.07
C ILE A 36 15.13 -1.96 -13.16
N ALA A 37 16.29 -2.33 -13.69
CA ALA A 37 17.57 -2.15 -13.02
C ALA A 37 18.61 -1.65 -14.03
N CYS A 38 19.29 -0.55 -13.70
CA CYS A 38 20.35 0.04 -14.51
C CYS A 38 21.72 -0.18 -13.86
N ASP A 39 22.60 -0.92 -14.52
CA ASP A 39 23.96 -1.18 -14.02
C ASP A 39 24.88 0.05 -14.15
N ALA A 40 24.54 1.02 -14.99
CA ALA A 40 25.36 2.21 -15.25
C ALA A 40 25.22 3.30 -14.17
N CYS A 41 23.99 3.56 -13.70
CA CYS A 41 23.72 4.62 -12.71
C CYS A 41 23.10 4.11 -11.41
N GLY A 42 22.77 2.81 -11.31
CA GLY A 42 22.15 2.21 -10.13
C GLY A 42 20.65 2.46 -10.00
N TYR A 43 19.99 3.06 -10.99
CA TYR A 43 18.53 3.24 -10.97
C TYR A 43 17.81 1.89 -10.88
N ARG A 44 16.90 1.76 -9.92
CA ARG A 44 16.05 0.58 -9.74
C ARG A 44 14.60 1.04 -9.56
N HIS A 45 13.69 0.36 -10.24
CA HIS A 45 12.27 0.61 -10.08
C HIS A 45 11.53 -0.71 -10.23
N THR A 46 10.54 -0.96 -9.38
CA THR A 46 9.65 -2.11 -9.50
C THR A 46 8.24 -1.62 -9.42
N ASP A 47 7.45 -1.98 -10.41
CA ASP A 47 6.02 -1.68 -10.47
C ASP A 47 5.23 -2.96 -10.66
N THR A 48 3.97 -2.92 -10.26
CA THR A 48 3.05 -4.04 -10.38
C THR A 48 1.80 -3.59 -11.11
N ILE A 49 1.62 -4.10 -12.32
CA ILE A 49 0.53 -3.79 -13.22
C ILE A 49 -0.43 -4.97 -13.22
N ILE A 50 -1.73 -4.72 -13.12
CA ILE A 50 -2.73 -5.75 -13.35
C ILE A 50 -3.38 -5.47 -14.71
N PRO A 51 -3.08 -6.26 -15.75
CA PRO A 51 -3.65 -6.07 -17.09
C PRO A 51 -5.18 -6.17 -17.07
N GLY A 52 -5.84 -5.21 -17.71
CA GLY A 52 -7.30 -5.11 -17.82
C GLY A 52 -7.83 -3.81 -17.22
N GLU A 53 -8.89 -3.26 -17.82
CA GLU A 53 -9.64 -2.16 -17.20
C GLU A 53 -10.33 -2.71 -15.95
N ARG A 54 -9.96 -2.16 -14.79
CA ARG A 54 -10.65 -2.42 -13.52
C ARG A 54 -11.35 -1.15 -13.11
N GLU A 55 -12.59 -1.32 -12.70
CA GLU A 55 -13.39 -0.22 -12.18
C GLU A 55 -12.74 0.31 -10.88
N PRO A 56 -12.72 1.64 -10.69
CA PRO A 56 -12.37 2.27 -9.42
C PRO A 56 -13.09 1.56 -8.27
N ALA A 57 -12.36 1.19 -7.22
CA ALA A 57 -12.92 0.40 -6.14
C ALA A 57 -12.51 0.92 -4.77
N ARG A 58 -13.49 0.90 -3.87
CA ARG A 58 -13.31 1.08 -2.43
C ARG A 58 -13.51 -0.25 -1.74
N TRP A 59 -12.51 -0.64 -0.98
CA TRP A 59 -12.57 -1.78 -0.08
C TRP A 59 -12.67 -1.29 1.35
N THR A 60 -13.54 -1.91 2.14
CA THR A 60 -13.70 -1.60 3.55
C THR A 60 -13.67 -2.90 4.34
N VAL A 61 -12.89 -2.95 5.41
CA VAL A 61 -12.92 -4.03 6.39
C VAL A 61 -12.99 -3.44 7.78
N ARG A 62 -13.87 -4.00 8.61
CA ARG A 62 -13.98 -3.67 10.04
C ARG A 62 -13.17 -4.70 10.82
N ILE A 63 -12.26 -4.23 11.65
CA ILE A 63 -11.40 -5.06 12.51
C ILE A 63 -12.05 -5.09 13.88
N GLU A 64 -12.51 -6.26 14.31
CA GLU A 64 -13.22 -6.43 15.58
C GLU A 64 -12.56 -7.48 16.49
N GLU A 65 -11.77 -8.39 15.91
CA GLU A 65 -11.02 -9.40 16.65
C GLU A 65 -9.58 -9.52 16.15
N PRO A 66 -8.64 -10.04 16.96
CA PRO A 66 -7.23 -10.20 16.55
C PRO A 66 -7.04 -11.00 15.26
N GLY A 67 -7.93 -11.93 14.95
CA GLY A 67 -7.91 -12.69 13.70
C GLY A 67 -8.06 -11.82 12.45
N ASP A 68 -8.80 -10.71 12.55
CA ASP A 68 -9.05 -9.79 11.43
C ASP A 68 -7.77 -9.06 10.98
N LEU A 69 -6.78 -8.92 11.87
CA LEU A 69 -5.48 -8.30 11.55
C LEU A 69 -4.71 -9.07 10.47
N SER A 70 -5.05 -10.35 10.27
CA SER A 70 -4.48 -11.19 9.22
C SER A 70 -5.06 -10.90 7.82
N THR A 71 -6.12 -10.08 7.72
CA THR A 71 -6.73 -9.65 6.46
C THR A 71 -5.65 -9.12 5.54
N ARG A 72 -5.56 -9.70 4.34
CA ARG A 72 -4.52 -9.36 3.36
C ARG A 72 -4.83 -8.02 2.71
N VAL A 73 -3.80 -7.19 2.60
CA VAL A 73 -3.86 -5.86 2.01
C VAL A 73 -2.94 -5.85 0.80
N VAL A 74 -3.49 -5.58 -0.37
CA VAL A 74 -2.72 -5.33 -1.60
C VAL A 74 -3.00 -3.91 -2.01
N ARG A 75 -1.96 -3.08 -1.97
CA ARG A 75 -2.04 -1.65 -2.31
C ARG A 75 -1.16 -1.39 -3.53
N SER A 76 -1.74 -0.80 -4.56
CA SER A 76 -1.04 -0.25 -5.71
C SER A 76 -0.41 1.11 -5.38
N THR A 77 0.35 1.67 -6.31
CA THR A 77 0.92 3.03 -6.19
C THR A 77 -0.15 4.13 -6.15
N THR A 78 -1.33 3.87 -6.74
CA THR A 78 -2.49 4.78 -6.78
C THR A 78 -3.48 4.56 -5.63
N GLY A 79 -3.30 3.50 -4.83
CA GLY A 79 -4.18 3.18 -3.72
C GLY A 79 -3.98 4.11 -2.51
N THR A 80 -5.09 4.52 -1.91
CA THR A 80 -5.15 5.28 -0.65
C THR A 80 -5.65 4.37 0.46
N ILE A 81 -4.92 4.29 1.57
CA ILE A 81 -5.37 3.58 2.78
C ILE A 81 -5.78 4.61 3.83
N ARG A 82 -6.94 4.42 4.49
CA ARG A 82 -7.41 5.27 5.58
C ARG A 82 -7.85 4.42 6.78
N ILE A 83 -7.51 4.88 7.98
CA ILE A 83 -8.03 4.36 9.26
C ILE A 83 -8.65 5.56 10.00
N PRO A 84 -9.94 5.86 9.76
CA PRO A 84 -10.58 7.07 10.25
C PRO A 84 -10.53 7.24 11.77
N GLU A 85 -10.70 6.14 12.51
CA GLU A 85 -10.72 6.14 13.98
C GLU A 85 -9.36 6.52 14.59
N LEU A 86 -8.27 6.31 13.85
CA LEU A 86 -6.92 6.70 14.24
C LEU A 86 -6.45 7.99 13.55
N GLY A 87 -7.25 8.57 12.64
CA GLY A 87 -6.83 9.71 11.84
C GLY A 87 -5.63 9.43 10.92
N LEU A 88 -5.40 8.16 10.56
CA LEU A 88 -4.26 7.75 9.75
C LEU A 88 -4.65 7.61 8.28
N ALA A 89 -3.79 8.09 7.40
CA ALA A 89 -3.93 7.90 5.97
C ALA A 89 -2.57 7.67 5.29
N VAL A 90 -2.56 6.82 4.26
CA VAL A 90 -1.46 6.71 3.30
C VAL A 90 -2.01 7.13 1.96
N GLU A 91 -1.53 8.25 1.44
CA GLU A 91 -1.94 8.76 0.13
C GLU A 91 -0.93 8.36 -0.97
N PRO A 92 -1.35 8.34 -2.24
CA PRO A 92 -0.46 8.16 -3.37
C PRO A 92 0.61 9.26 -3.41
N GLY A 93 1.82 8.92 -3.84
CA GLY A 93 2.93 9.86 -3.96
C GLY A 93 4.03 9.32 -4.85
N THR A 94 4.91 10.20 -5.34
CA THR A 94 5.98 9.85 -6.28
C THR A 94 6.98 8.83 -5.74
N ALA A 95 7.10 8.73 -4.40
CA ALA A 95 7.93 7.75 -3.71
C ALA A 95 7.15 6.57 -3.11
N CYS A 96 5.82 6.49 -3.33
CA CYS A 96 5.02 5.40 -2.81
C CYS A 96 5.16 4.16 -3.69
N GLU A 97 5.65 3.07 -3.11
CA GLU A 97 5.67 1.76 -3.74
C GLU A 97 4.36 1.01 -3.47
N GLY A 98 3.93 0.19 -4.44
CA GLY A 98 2.90 -0.81 -4.20
C GLY A 98 3.44 -1.92 -3.29
N PHE A 99 2.58 -2.49 -2.44
CA PHE A 99 2.99 -3.56 -1.54
C PHE A 99 1.86 -4.56 -1.25
N VAL A 100 2.27 -5.77 -0.90
CA VAL A 100 1.40 -6.84 -0.39
C VAL A 100 1.75 -7.07 1.07
N THR A 101 0.74 -7.01 1.94
CA THR A 101 0.90 -7.13 3.39
C THR A 101 -0.40 -7.64 4.03
N ASN A 102 -0.53 -7.51 5.34
CA ASN A 102 -1.77 -7.69 6.09
C ASN A 102 -2.07 -6.40 6.89
N VAL A 103 -3.24 -6.31 7.52
CA VAL A 103 -3.61 -5.13 8.33
C VAL A 103 -2.59 -4.87 9.44
N GLU A 104 -2.09 -5.91 10.09
CA GLU A 104 -0.97 -5.80 11.05
C GLU A 104 0.27 -5.11 10.45
N GLY A 105 0.66 -5.51 9.24
CA GLY A 105 1.79 -4.92 8.53
C GLY A 105 1.53 -3.49 8.05
N VAL A 106 0.27 -3.09 7.85
CA VAL A 106 -0.10 -1.69 7.64
C VAL A 106 0.11 -0.89 8.93
N LEU A 107 -0.37 -1.38 10.07
CA LEU A 107 -0.13 -0.74 11.38
C LEU A 107 1.36 -0.58 11.68
N SER A 108 2.16 -1.62 11.43
CA SER A 108 3.61 -1.57 11.63
C SER A 108 4.30 -0.52 10.76
N ARG A 109 3.79 -0.21 9.56
CA ARG A 109 4.31 0.89 8.73
C ARG A 109 4.05 2.25 9.36
N PHE A 110 2.85 2.46 9.92
CA PHE A 110 2.54 3.69 10.65
C PHE A 110 3.39 3.83 11.92
N GLU A 111 3.56 2.75 12.68
CA GLU A 111 4.45 2.74 13.85
C GLU A 111 5.88 3.16 13.50
N ARG A 112 6.41 2.67 12.38
CA ARG A 112 7.74 3.07 11.91
C ARG A 112 7.81 4.55 11.53
N ALA A 113 6.77 5.09 10.91
CA ALA A 113 6.70 6.52 10.59
C ALA A 113 6.67 7.37 11.86
N VAL A 114 5.84 6.99 12.84
CA VAL A 114 5.76 7.66 14.14
C VAL A 114 7.10 7.56 14.90
N ALA A 115 7.77 6.41 14.86
CA ALA A 115 9.08 6.24 15.50
C ALA A 115 10.17 7.12 14.90
N ILE A 116 10.12 7.42 13.61
CA ILE A 116 11.05 8.37 12.96
C ILE A 116 10.82 9.78 13.51
N ILE A 117 9.57 10.20 13.65
CA ILE A 117 9.21 11.52 14.21
C ILE A 117 9.66 11.61 15.68
N LEU A 118 9.44 10.55 16.48
CA LEU A 118 9.89 10.51 17.88
C LEU A 118 11.40 10.54 18.05
N ALA A 119 12.18 10.12 17.04
CA ALA A 119 13.63 10.13 17.12
C ALA A 119 14.24 11.52 16.91
N ASP A 120 13.55 12.39 16.17
CA ASP A 120 13.99 13.77 15.86
C ASP A 120 12.77 14.71 15.72
N PRO A 121 12.08 15.04 16.83
CA PRO A 121 10.91 15.91 16.78
C PRO A 121 11.30 17.37 16.54
N GLU A 122 10.57 18.06 15.67
CA GLU A 122 10.77 19.49 15.38
C GLU A 122 10.19 20.40 16.47
N SER A 123 9.30 19.87 17.33
CA SER A 123 8.72 20.60 18.47
C SER A 123 8.20 19.67 19.58
N ASP A 124 8.01 20.22 20.79
CA ASP A 124 7.39 19.51 21.91
C ASP A 124 5.94 19.05 21.58
N GLU A 125 5.19 19.85 20.83
CA GLU A 125 3.82 19.54 20.42
C GLU A 125 3.79 18.33 19.46
N GLU A 126 4.74 18.27 18.52
CA GLU A 126 4.91 17.13 17.63
C GLU A 126 5.30 15.86 18.39
N GLN A 127 6.22 15.98 19.35
CA GLN A 127 6.61 14.86 20.20
C GLN A 127 5.41 14.30 20.98
N GLU A 128 4.62 15.16 21.62
CA GLU A 128 3.40 14.74 22.34
C GLU A 128 2.37 14.10 21.41
N ALA A 129 2.17 14.64 20.20
CA ALA A 129 1.25 14.07 19.22
C ALA A 129 1.71 12.68 18.76
N ALA A 130 3.01 12.51 18.51
CA ALA A 130 3.60 11.24 18.11
C ALA A 130 3.50 10.19 19.23
N LEU A 131 3.70 10.57 20.49
CA LEU A 131 3.49 9.67 21.64
C LEU A 131 2.04 9.19 21.76
N ARG A 132 1.07 10.12 21.64
CA ARG A 132 -0.36 9.76 21.62
C ARG A 132 -0.70 8.79 20.48
N MET A 133 -0.12 9.03 19.31
CA MET A 133 -0.31 8.15 18.16
C MET A 133 0.30 6.76 18.38
N GLN A 134 1.47 6.69 19.01
CA GLN A 134 2.12 5.43 19.37
C GLN A 134 1.24 4.58 20.30
N GLU A 135 0.61 5.20 21.30
CA GLU A 135 -0.34 4.53 22.19
C GLU A 135 -1.59 4.05 21.44
N ALA A 136 -2.14 4.88 20.56
CA ALA A 136 -3.31 4.52 19.75
C ALA A 136 -3.03 3.34 18.80
N LEU A 137 -1.84 3.29 18.20
CA LEU A 137 -1.38 2.18 17.36
C LEU A 137 -1.19 0.90 18.17
N ALA A 138 -0.64 0.99 19.38
CA ALA A 138 -0.51 -0.16 20.28
C ALA A 138 -1.89 -0.73 20.68
N ALA A 139 -2.85 0.15 20.99
CA ALA A 139 -4.23 -0.26 21.29
C ALA A 139 -4.93 -0.91 20.08
N ALA A 140 -4.71 -0.39 18.86
CA ALA A 140 -5.24 -0.98 17.63
C ALA A 140 -4.65 -2.37 17.34
N ARG A 141 -3.39 -2.61 17.70
CA ARG A 141 -2.71 -3.91 17.57
C ARG A 141 -3.32 -4.99 18.45
N GLU A 142 -3.73 -4.63 19.66
CA GLU A 142 -4.43 -5.55 20.57
C GLU A 142 -5.94 -5.62 20.25
N VAL A 143 -6.40 -4.88 19.25
CA VAL A 143 -7.82 -4.72 18.90
C VAL A 143 -8.65 -4.31 20.14
N ALA A 144 -8.09 -3.40 20.95
CA ALA A 144 -8.72 -2.93 22.18
C ALA A 144 -10.04 -2.19 21.89
N SER A 145 -10.16 -1.58 20.71
CA SER A 145 -11.40 -1.04 20.16
C SER A 145 -11.51 -1.37 18.67
N PRO A 146 -12.72 -1.64 18.15
CA PRO A 146 -12.91 -1.84 16.72
C PRO A 146 -12.51 -0.62 15.91
N PHE A 147 -11.89 -0.86 14.75
CA PHE A 147 -11.53 0.20 13.80
C PHE A 147 -11.75 -0.26 12.36
N THR A 148 -11.79 0.69 11.44
CA THR A 148 -12.12 0.44 10.04
C THR A 148 -10.91 0.72 9.17
N VAL A 149 -10.54 -0.22 8.31
CA VAL A 149 -9.54 -0.01 7.26
C VAL A 149 -10.27 0.17 5.95
N ILE A 150 -10.05 1.33 5.33
CA ILE A 150 -10.58 1.69 4.02
C ILE A 150 -9.42 1.72 3.03
N LEU A 151 -9.59 1.11 1.87
CA LEU A 151 -8.64 1.10 0.76
C LEU A 151 -9.35 1.53 -0.51
N GLU A 152 -9.04 2.73 -0.98
CA GLU A 152 -9.62 3.33 -2.17
C GLU A 152 -8.56 3.35 -3.29
N ASP A 153 -8.88 2.81 -4.45
CA ASP A 153 -7.97 2.84 -5.59
C ASP A 153 -8.71 3.26 -6.87
N PRO A 154 -8.44 4.47 -7.38
CA PRO A 154 -9.00 4.96 -8.64
C PRO A 154 -8.63 4.08 -9.84
N ALA A 155 -7.52 3.34 -9.79
CA ALA A 155 -7.11 2.43 -10.87
C ALA A 155 -7.64 1.00 -10.69
N GLY A 156 -8.35 0.71 -9.59
CA GLY A 156 -8.92 -0.63 -9.33
C GLY A 156 -7.89 -1.75 -9.09
N ASN A 157 -6.63 -1.39 -8.82
CA ASN A 157 -5.50 -2.32 -8.70
C ASN A 157 -5.22 -2.80 -7.28
N SER A 158 -5.92 -2.24 -6.30
CA SER A 158 -5.79 -2.58 -4.88
C SER A 158 -6.93 -3.49 -4.42
N ALA A 159 -6.68 -4.31 -3.40
CA ALA A 159 -7.72 -5.14 -2.78
C ALA A 159 -7.46 -5.44 -1.30
N LEU A 160 -8.57 -5.61 -0.58
CA LEU A 160 -8.59 -6.25 0.74
C LEU A 160 -9.10 -7.68 0.57
N VAL A 161 -8.32 -8.65 1.02
CA VAL A 161 -8.65 -10.07 0.91
C VAL A 161 -8.87 -10.63 2.31
N GLY A 162 -10.15 -10.82 2.64
CA GLY A 162 -10.63 -11.39 3.89
C GLY A 162 -12.14 -11.59 3.85
N GLU A 163 -12.69 -12.43 4.72
CA GLU A 163 -14.13 -12.76 4.73
C GLU A 163 -15.01 -11.53 5.03
N LYS A 164 -14.50 -10.60 5.84
CA LYS A 164 -15.20 -9.36 6.24
C LYS A 164 -14.97 -8.19 5.27
N ALA A 165 -14.17 -8.38 4.22
CA ALA A 165 -13.84 -7.32 3.27
C ALA A 165 -15.02 -7.05 2.32
N GLN A 166 -15.48 -5.81 2.30
CA GLN A 166 -16.57 -5.35 1.44
C GLN A 166 -16.01 -4.51 0.30
N LYS A 167 -16.38 -4.83 -0.94
CA LYS A 167 -16.03 -4.07 -2.14
C LYS A 167 -17.21 -3.23 -2.60
N VAL A 168 -16.98 -1.94 -2.83
CA VAL A 168 -17.90 -1.01 -3.46
C VAL A 168 -17.19 -0.41 -4.68
N LEU A 169 -17.88 -0.30 -5.81
CA LEU A 169 -17.35 0.39 -6.99
C LEU A 169 -17.49 1.90 -6.78
N LEU A 170 -16.45 2.67 -7.08
CA LEU A 170 -16.51 4.13 -7.04
C LEU A 170 -17.05 4.61 -8.39
N GLU A 171 -18.15 5.36 -8.39
CA GLU A 171 -18.65 6.00 -9.62
C GLU A 171 -17.72 7.16 -10.00
N GLU A 172 -17.57 7.44 -11.31
CA GLU A 172 -16.63 8.40 -11.92
C GLU A 172 -16.71 9.86 -11.39
N ARG A 173 -17.60 10.18 -10.45
CA ARG A 173 -17.80 11.52 -9.90
C ARG A 173 -17.06 11.80 -8.58
N GLU A 174 -16.37 10.80 -8.02
CA GLU A 174 -15.62 10.93 -6.75
C GLU A 174 -14.10 10.65 -6.89
N ALA A 175 -13.58 10.55 -8.13
CA ALA A 175 -12.17 10.37 -8.44
C ALA A 175 -11.42 11.71 -8.62
#